data_AF-A0A926RW50-F1
#
_entry.id   AF-A0A926RW50-F1
#
_cell.length_a   1.000
_cell.length_b   1.000
_cell.length_c   1.000
_cell.angle_alpha   90.00
_cell.angle_beta   90.00
_cell.angle_gamma   90.00
#
_symmetry.space_group_name_H-M   'P 1'
#
loop_
_entity.id
_entity.type
_entity.pdbx_description
1 polymer ?
#
loop_
_entity_poly.entity_id
_entity_poly.type
_entity_poly.pdbx_seq_one_letter_code
_entity_poly.pdbx_strand_id
1 'polypeptide(L)' 'MNKKTKSIYFNLNDPFDSNLYEYSQQYPNFSKFVKRLIQNHINGINPSQKIYQDEQIIQAEEAENNPKFDTSLMKNLL' A
#
# COMPACT_ATOMS: atom_id res chain seq x y z
N MET A 1 14.57 -15.79 -6.48
CA MET A 1 15.38 -14.86 -5.66
C MET A 1 14.68 -14.71 -4.31
N ASN A 2 15.20 -15.29 -3.22
CA ASN A 2 14.63 -15.11 -1.88
C ASN A 2 14.80 -13.64 -1.46
N LYS A 3 13.72 -12.85 -1.53
CA LYS A 3 13.72 -11.48 -1.02
C LYS A 3 13.78 -11.55 0.50
N LYS A 4 14.87 -11.06 1.10
CA LYS A 4 14.96 -10.88 2.55
C LYS A 4 14.04 -9.73 2.95
N THR A 5 12.89 -10.05 3.51
CA THR A 5 12.00 -9.04 4.10
C THR A 5 12.61 -8.56 5.41
N LYS A 6 12.81 -7.24 5.54
CA LYS A 6 13.21 -6.62 6.80
C LYS A 6 11.96 -6.12 7.50
N SER A 7 11.74 -6.57 8.74
CA SER A 7 10.67 -6.04 9.60
C SER A 7 11.11 -4.74 10.26
N ILE A 8 10.12 -3.90 10.58
CA ILE A 8 10.29 -2.65 11.33
C ILE A 8 9.43 -2.78 12.59
N TYR A 9 9.91 -2.23 13.71
CA TYR A 9 9.23 -2.25 15.00
C TYR A 9 8.83 -0.82 15.40
N PHE A 10 7.67 -0.69 16.04
CA PHE A 10 7.21 0.55 16.65
C PHE A 10 7.67 0.62 18.11
N ASN A 11 8.11 1.79 18.54
CA ASN A 11 8.40 2.11 19.92
C ASN A 11 7.12 2.59 20.64
N LEU A 12 6.42 1.67 21.30
CA LEU A 12 5.15 1.99 21.97
C LEU A 12 5.29 2.93 23.18
N ASN A 13 6.51 3.22 23.64
CA ASN A 13 6.74 4.23 24.68
C ASN A 13 6.68 5.67 24.13
N ASP A 14 6.79 5.84 22.81
CA ASP A 14 6.61 7.12 22.13
C ASP A 14 5.12 7.26 21.74
N PRO A 15 4.41 8.30 22.22
CA PRO A 15 3.01 8.53 21.86
C PRO A 15 2.76 8.61 20.35
N PHE A 16 3.71 9.13 19.58
CA PHE A 16 3.57 9.25 18.12
C PHE A 16 3.63 7.88 17.44
N ASP A 17 4.58 7.05 17.85
CA ASP A 17 4.79 5.73 17.25
C ASP A 17 3.68 4.75 17.69
N SER A 18 3.14 4.91 18.90
CA SER A 18 1.95 4.19 19.35
C SER A 18 0.72 4.52 18.50
N ASN A 19 0.44 5.81 18.26
CA ASN A 19 -0.67 6.22 17.40
C ASN A 19 -0.49 5.74 15.95
N LEU A 20 0.75 5.75 15.46
CA LEU A 20 1.08 5.26 14.12
C LEU A 20 0.87 3.74 14.00
N TYR A 21 1.21 3.00 15.05
CA TYR A 21 0.93 1.57 15.13
C TYR A 21 -0.57 1.29 15.07
N GLU A 22 -1.38 1.96 15.89
CA GLU A 22 -2.84 1.79 15.88
C GLU A 22 -3.44 2.10 14.51
N TYR A 23 -3.01 3.21 13.88
CA TYR A 23 -3.43 3.56 12.53
C TYR A 23 -3.04 2.47 11.52
N SER A 24 -1.82 1.93 11.60
CA SER A 24 -1.36 0.89 10.68
C SER A 24 -2.22 -0.38 10.72
N GLN A 25 -2.83 -0.71 11.87
CA GLN A 25 -3.69 -1.89 12.00
C GLN A 25 -5.01 -1.74 11.23
N GLN A 26 -5.46 -0.51 10.97
CA GLN A 26 -6.69 -0.25 10.23
C GLN A 26 -6.51 -0.44 8.71
N TYR A 27 -5.27 -0.44 8.21
CA TYR A 27 -4.96 -0.48 6.78
C TYR A 27 -3.99 -1.63 6.45
N PRO A 28 -4.48 -2.74 5.86
CA PRO A 28 -3.65 -3.90 5.52
C PRO A 28 -2.41 -3.58 4.67
N ASN A 29 -2.52 -2.55 3.82
CA ASN A 29 -1.49 -2.12 2.87
C ASN A 29 -0.65 -0.93 3.36
N PHE A 30 -0.67 -0.62 4.66
CA PHE A 30 0.03 0.54 5.24
C PHE A 30 1.53 0.59 4.92
N SER A 31 2.22 -0.55 5.00
CA SER A 31 3.66 -0.64 4.71
C SER A 31 4.00 -0.27 3.25
N LYS A 32 3.13 -0.65 2.31
CA LYS A 32 3.27 -0.29 0.89
C LYS A 32 3.07 1.21 0.68
N PHE A 33 2.08 1.79 1.37
CA PHE A 33 1.83 3.23 1.35
C PHE A 33 3.05 4.02 1.85
N VAL A 34 3.59 3.67 3.02
CA VAL A 34 4.78 4.33 3.59
C VAL A 34 5.98 4.21 2.65
N LYS A 35 6.22 3.02 2.09
CA LYS A 35 7.29 2.81 1.12
C LYS A 35 7.15 3.73 -0.09
N ARG A 36 5.92 3.92 -0.60
CA ARG A 36 5.65 4.82 -1.71
C ARG A 36 5.95 6.27 -1.35
N LEU A 37 5.53 6.74 -0.17
CA LEU A 37 5.85 8.09 0.28
C LEU A 37 7.36 8.32 0.33
N ILE A 38 8.10 7.38 0.91
CA ILE A 38 9.56 7.44 0.98
C ILE A 38 10.18 7.50 -0.42
N GLN A 39 9.74 6.62 -1.32
CA GLN A 39 10.25 6.60 -2.70
C GLN A 39 9.93 7.88 -3.48
N ASN A 40 8.74 8.43 -3.33
CA ASN A 40 8.36 9.68 -3.98
C ASN A 40 9.21 10.84 -3.49
N HIS A 41 9.45 10.91 -2.16
CA HIS A 41 10.33 11.91 -1.57
C HIS A 41 11.77 11.79 -2.06
N ILE A 42 12.34 10.58 -2.04
CA ILE A 42 13.72 10.32 -2.51
C ILE A 42 13.88 10.68 -3.99
N ASN A 43 12.90 10.32 -4.82
CA ASN A 43 12.99 10.51 -6.26
C ASN A 43 12.60 11.92 -6.72
N GLY A 44 12.21 12.83 -5.80
CA GLY A 44 11.74 14.17 -6.13
C GLY A 44 10.46 14.19 -6.97
N ILE A 45 9.67 13.12 -6.92
CA ILE A 45 8.44 12.98 -7.72
C ILE A 45 7.32 13.71 -6.97
N ASN A 46 6.76 14.74 -7.63
CA ASN A 46 5.56 15.41 -7.13
C ASN A 46 4.38 14.41 -7.13
N PRO A 47 3.70 14.22 -5.98
CA PRO A 47 2.68 13.18 -5.83
C PRO A 47 1.53 13.30 -6.83
N SER A 48 1.24 14.51 -7.31
CA SER A 48 0.18 14.82 -8.27
C SER A 48 0.27 14.08 -9.63
N GLN A 49 1.43 13.55 -10.03
CA GLN A 49 1.57 12.88 -11.34
C GLN A 49 1.49 11.34 -11.29
N LYS A 50 1.59 10.71 -10.11
CA LYS A 50 1.66 9.24 -9.97
C LYS A 50 0.45 8.58 -9.32
N ILE A 51 -0.43 9.34 -8.68
CA ILE A 51 -1.55 8.82 -7.87
C ILE A 51 -2.51 7.94 -8.69
N TYR A 52 -2.75 8.28 -9.96
CA TYR A 52 -3.73 7.59 -10.82
C TYR A 52 -3.33 6.16 -11.25
N GLN A 53 -2.04 5.84 -11.34
CA GLN A 53 -1.61 4.49 -11.76
C GLN A 53 -1.58 3.51 -10.58
N ASP A 54 -1.27 4.00 -9.38
CA ASP A 54 -1.14 3.15 -8.20
C ASP A 54 -2.50 2.77 -7.59
N GLU A 55 -3.53 3.63 -7.70
CA GLU A 55 -4.90 3.29 -7.27
C GLU A 55 -5.45 2.07 -8.03
N GLN A 56 -5.16 1.97 -9.33
CA GLN A 56 -5.55 0.82 -10.16
C GLN A 56 -4.81 -0.45 -9.75
N ILE A 57 -3.53 -0.34 -9.37
CA ILE A 57 -2.71 -1.47 -8.91
C ILE A 57 -3.18 -1.96 -7.53
N ILE A 58 -3.52 -1.05 -6.61
CA ILE A 58 -4.04 -1.39 -5.28
C ILE A 58 -5.40 -2.10 -5.40
N GLN A 59 -6.31 -1.61 -6.24
CA GLN A 59 -7.60 -2.26 -6.50
C GLN A 59 -7.44 -3.64 -7.15
N ALA A 60 -6.48 -3.79 -8.08
CA ALA A 60 -6.20 -5.08 -8.72
C ALA A 60 -5.60 -6.11 -7.75
N GLU A 61 -4.69 -5.69 -6.87
CA GLU A 61 -4.10 -6.56 -5.84
C GLU A 61 -5.12 -6.94 -4.75
N GLU A 62 -6.04 -6.03 -4.40
CA GLU A 62 -7.14 -6.31 -3.47
C GLU A 62 -8.18 -7.27 -4.08
N ALA A 63 -8.41 -7.20 -5.39
CA ALA A 63 -9.25 -8.16 -6.11
C ALA A 63 -8.61 -9.56 -6.22
N GLU A 64 -7.29 -9.65 -6.32
CA GLU A 64 -6.56 -10.93 -6.41
C GLU A 64 -6.50 -11.67 -5.05
N ASN A 65 -6.45 -10.94 -3.93
CA ASN A 65 -6.35 -11.52 -2.59
C ASN A 65 -7.72 -11.88 -1.94
N ASN A 66 -8.84 -11.71 -2.64
CA ASN A 66 -10.17 -12.12 -2.20
C ASN A 66 -10.85 -13.01 -3.27
N PRO A 67 -11.01 -14.32 -3.05
CA PRO A 67 -11.48 -15.26 -4.08
C PRO A 67 -12.99 -15.16 -4.41
N LYS A 68 -13.63 -13.99 -4.26
CA LYS A 68 -15.06 -13.80 -4.50
C LYS A 68 -15.46 -12.71 -5.50
N PHE A 69 -14.52 -12.11 -6.24
CA PHE A 69 -14.89 -11.24 -7.36
C PHE A 69 -14.31 -11.76 -8.68
N ASP A 70 -15.16 -12.43 -9.45
CA ASP A 70 -14.85 -12.81 -10.82
C ASP A 70 -14.89 -11.57 -11.72
N THR A 71 -13.72 -11.09 -12.15
CA THR A 71 -13.55 -9.95 -13.06
C THR A 71 -13.90 -10.29 -14.52
N SER A 72 -14.32 -11.52 -14.80
CA SER A 72 -14.85 -11.97 -16.10
C SER A 72 -15.94 -11.03 -16.67
N LEU A 73 -16.76 -10.43 -15.80
CA LEU A 73 -17.86 -9.55 -16.22
C LEU A 73 -17.43 -8.16 -16.71
N MET A 74 -16.22 -7.69 -16.37
CA MET A 74 -15.77 -6.34 -16.73
C MET A 74 -15.01 -6.29 -18.07
N LYS A 75 -14.67 -7.43 -18.67
CA LYS A 75 -13.90 -7.49 -19.93
C LYS A 75 -14.70 -7.20 -21.21
N ASN A 76 -16.03 -7.07 -21.12
CA ASN A 76 -16.91 -6.85 -22.27
C ASN A 76 -17.55 -5.45 -22.33
N LEU A 77 -17.03 -4.47 -21.58
CA LEU A 77 -17.44 -3.06 -21.68
C LEU A 77 -16.28 -2.15 -22.12
N LEU A 78 -15.74 -2.42 -23.32
CA LEU A 78 -14.98 -1.47 -24.14
C LEU A 78 -15.08 -1.86 -25.61
#